data_AF-A0A849QDD1-F1
#
_entry.id   AF-A0A849QDD1-F1
#
_cell.length_a   1.000
_cell.length_b   1.000
_cell.length_c   1.000
_cell.angle_alpha   90.00
_cell.angle_beta   90.00
_cell.angle_gamma   90.00
#
_symmetry.space_group_name_H-M   'P 1'
#
loop_
_entity.id
_entity.type
_entity.pdbx_description
1 polymer ?
#
loop_
_entity_poly.entity_id
_entity_poly.type
_entity_poly.pdbx_seq_one_letter_code
_entity_poly.pdbx_strand_id
1 'polypeptide(L)'
;MAAGAKVGDVLEVSRDADSGSDRGLLMPHHEFSGEDIIVLKLPNGYNVGVQVDEASGVKVAESPERVAAPVQEIPHQDGLPELAIIGTGGTIASYVDYRTGAVHPALTAEELAFSVPGLADEYNLRAEALLSVHSEDLKPGHWAQIARSVKAHLDDGADGVVVAHGTDTMGYTAAALAFMLPELSGPVVLVGSQRSSDRPSSDAVENLSDACTVATQDLGEVVVVMHGGHSDETGTIHRATRVRKLHTSARNAFRSVNAEPLGTVCCGKVIWTGDHRPRSGGATVMDDRVEEGVSLIMAYPGIEADIIAAALEGRRGLVIAGTGLGHITMRVLDVIRTATEEDKVVAMTSQCLWGAVNMNVYSNGRDLLRAGITPAGDTLPETAFAKLCCLLGRDHPPEEVRMLMAVDMVGELSERRPIGGGDR
;
A
#
# COMPACT_ATOMS: atom_id res chain seq x y z
N MET A 1 1.10 5.77 -39.32
CA MET A 1 -0.10 6.63 -39.07
C MET A 1 -0.26 7.71 -40.15
N ALA A 2 -0.64 7.36 -41.38
CA ALA A 2 -0.76 8.32 -42.49
C ALA A 2 -2.14 9.04 -42.56
N ALA A 3 -3.14 8.61 -41.79
CA ALA A 3 -4.53 9.08 -41.91
C ALA A 3 -4.98 10.13 -40.86
N GLY A 4 -4.10 10.59 -39.97
CA GLY A 4 -4.46 11.58 -38.92
C GLY A 4 -5.45 11.08 -37.86
N ALA A 5 -5.69 9.77 -37.79
CA ALA A 5 -6.57 9.12 -36.83
C ALA A 5 -6.10 9.27 -35.37
N LYS A 6 -7.05 9.33 -34.45
CA LYS A 6 -6.85 9.38 -33.00
C LYS A 6 -7.47 8.15 -32.35
N VAL A 7 -6.90 7.71 -31.23
CA VAL A 7 -7.49 6.64 -30.41
C VAL A 7 -8.94 7.00 -30.07
N GLY A 8 -9.87 6.08 -30.32
CA GLY A 8 -11.31 6.30 -30.21
C GLY A 8 -12.03 6.71 -31.50
N ASP A 9 -11.31 6.97 -32.60
CA ASP A 9 -11.91 7.09 -33.93
C ASP A 9 -12.37 5.73 -34.43
N VAL A 10 -13.43 5.67 -35.23
CA VAL A 10 -13.81 4.46 -35.97
C VAL A 10 -13.04 4.46 -37.28
N LEU A 11 -12.21 3.44 -37.46
CA LEU A 11 -11.45 3.23 -38.69
C LEU A 11 -12.09 2.15 -39.55
N GLU A 12 -11.89 2.31 -40.85
CA GLU A 12 -12.07 1.27 -41.83
C GLU A 12 -10.70 0.98 -42.46
N VAL A 13 -10.24 -0.27 -42.32
CA VAL A 13 -8.91 -0.72 -42.76
C VAL A 13 -9.09 -1.85 -43.78
N SER A 14 -8.59 -1.65 -45.00
CA SER A 14 -8.58 -2.65 -46.08
C SER A 14 -7.16 -3.14 -46.32
N ARG A 15 -6.95 -4.46 -46.41
CA ARG A 15 -5.61 -5.07 -46.59
C ARG A 15 -5.13 -5.03 -48.04
N ASP A 16 -6.05 -5.13 -48.99
CA ASP A 16 -5.85 -4.89 -50.42
C ASP A 16 -7.19 -4.43 -51.05
N ALA A 17 -7.20 -4.15 -52.36
CA ALA A 17 -8.39 -3.66 -53.06
C ALA A 17 -9.52 -4.71 -53.23
N ASP A 18 -9.22 -6.00 -53.04
CA ASP A 18 -10.13 -7.12 -53.33
C ASP A 18 -10.57 -7.88 -52.06
N SER A 19 -9.94 -7.61 -50.91
CA SER A 19 -10.24 -8.16 -49.60
C SER A 19 -11.22 -7.28 -48.82
N GLY A 20 -12.03 -7.91 -47.96
CA GLY A 20 -12.98 -7.18 -47.11
C GLY A 20 -12.28 -6.18 -46.18
N SER A 21 -12.97 -5.09 -45.84
CA SER A 21 -12.50 -4.11 -44.87
C SER A 21 -12.85 -4.51 -43.44
N ASP A 22 -11.90 -4.35 -42.53
CA ASP A 22 -12.12 -4.42 -41.09
C ASP A 22 -12.54 -3.04 -40.59
N ARG A 23 -13.74 -2.93 -40.00
CA ARG A 23 -14.26 -1.68 -39.44
C ARG A 23 -14.36 -1.78 -37.92
N GLY A 24 -13.70 -0.87 -37.20
CA GLY A 24 -13.70 -0.90 -35.73
C GLY A 24 -13.14 0.37 -35.10
N LEU A 25 -13.32 0.50 -33.79
CA LEU A 25 -12.77 1.59 -32.99
C LEU A 25 -11.24 1.43 -32.89
N LEU A 26 -10.48 2.48 -33.19
CA LEU A 26 -9.04 2.50 -33.00
C LEU A 26 -8.71 2.44 -31.52
N MET A 27 -8.01 1.37 -31.13
CA MET A 27 -7.55 1.12 -29.78
C MET A 27 -6.13 1.67 -29.59
N PRO A 28 -5.69 1.93 -28.34
CA PRO A 28 -4.30 2.27 -28.08
C PRO A 28 -3.36 1.21 -28.66
N HIS A 29 -2.28 1.66 -29.29
CA HIS A 29 -1.20 0.77 -29.71
C HIS A 29 -0.49 0.25 -28.44
N HIS A 30 -0.29 -1.06 -28.36
CA HIS A 30 0.40 -1.69 -27.23
C HIS A 30 1.89 -1.77 -27.55
N GLU A 31 2.78 -1.49 -26.57
CA GLU A 31 4.25 -1.53 -26.76
C GLU A 31 4.78 -2.85 -27.36
N PHE A 32 4.04 -3.95 -27.22
CA PHE A 32 4.41 -5.27 -27.77
C PHE A 32 3.98 -5.50 -29.23
N SER A 33 3.21 -4.58 -29.83
CA SER A 33 2.74 -4.70 -31.21
C SER A 33 3.76 -4.10 -32.18
N GLY A 34 3.91 -4.69 -33.37
CA GLY A 34 4.71 -4.08 -34.44
C GLY A 34 4.19 -2.68 -34.80
N GLU A 35 5.08 -1.78 -35.22
CA GLU A 35 4.70 -0.41 -35.63
C GLU A 35 3.73 -0.39 -36.82
N ASP A 36 3.69 -1.48 -37.57
CA ASP A 36 2.82 -1.75 -38.71
C ASP A 36 1.47 -2.37 -38.31
N ILE A 37 1.20 -2.59 -37.01
CA ILE A 37 -0.05 -3.18 -36.54
C ILE A 37 -0.97 -2.10 -35.97
N ILE A 38 -2.19 -2.02 -36.49
CA ILE A 38 -3.28 -1.24 -35.92
C ILE A 38 -4.22 -2.17 -35.14
N VAL A 39 -4.55 -1.81 -33.90
CA VAL A 39 -5.51 -2.56 -33.09
C VAL A 39 -6.89 -1.93 -33.23
N LEU A 40 -7.87 -2.72 -33.69
CA LEU A 40 -9.27 -2.31 -33.84
C LEU A 40 -10.17 -3.09 -32.88
N LYS A 41 -11.11 -2.42 -32.23
CA LYS A 41 -12.23 -3.07 -31.55
C LYS A 41 -13.44 -3.13 -32.47
N LEU A 42 -13.78 -4.34 -32.89
CA LEU A 42 -14.89 -4.59 -33.82
C LEU A 42 -16.25 -4.38 -33.13
N PRO A 43 -17.35 -4.20 -33.88
CA PRO A 43 -18.70 -4.03 -33.31
C PRO A 43 -19.18 -5.21 -32.45
N ASN A 44 -18.59 -6.40 -32.63
CA ASN A 44 -18.85 -7.58 -31.80
C ASN A 44 -18.07 -7.57 -30.47
N GLY A 45 -17.26 -6.55 -30.20
CA GLY A 45 -16.50 -6.35 -28.97
C GLY A 45 -15.09 -6.93 -28.96
N TYR A 46 -14.70 -7.71 -29.98
CA TYR A 46 -13.35 -8.29 -30.05
C TYR A 46 -12.31 -7.26 -30.52
N ASN A 47 -11.13 -7.31 -29.90
CA ASN A 47 -9.96 -6.59 -30.39
C ASN A 47 -9.23 -7.46 -31.44
N VAL A 48 -8.89 -6.87 -32.59
CA VAL A 48 -8.10 -7.52 -33.65
C VAL A 48 -6.91 -6.64 -34.01
N GLY A 49 -5.75 -7.28 -34.23
CA GLY A 49 -4.58 -6.62 -34.81
C GLY A 49 -4.62 -6.75 -36.33
N VAL A 50 -4.60 -5.62 -37.03
CA VAL A 50 -4.55 -5.55 -38.50
C VAL A 50 -3.19 -5.03 -38.90
N GLN A 51 -2.43 -5.85 -39.61
CA GLN A 51 -1.16 -5.43 -40.20
C GLN A 51 -1.44 -4.49 -41.38
N VAL A 52 -0.71 -3.38 -41.44
CA VAL A 52 -0.87 -2.29 -42.41
C VAL A 52 0.46 -2.04 -43.10
N ASP A 53 0.46 -2.19 -44.41
CA ASP A 53 1.61 -1.93 -45.29
C ASP A 53 1.28 -0.86 -46.35
N GLU A 54 2.13 -0.70 -47.36
CA GLU A 54 1.93 0.29 -48.43
C GLU A 54 0.71 -0.01 -49.32
N ALA A 55 0.24 -1.26 -49.38
CA ALA A 55 -0.94 -1.65 -50.15
C ALA A 55 -2.25 -1.46 -49.37
N SER A 56 -2.14 -1.24 -48.05
CA SER A 56 -3.27 -1.14 -47.15
C SER A 56 -3.94 0.24 -47.19
N GLY A 57 -5.27 0.27 -47.18
CA GLY A 57 -6.07 1.48 -47.11
C GLY A 57 -6.55 1.73 -45.68
N VAL A 58 -6.26 2.90 -45.11
CA VAL A 58 -6.75 3.30 -43.78
C VAL A 58 -7.56 4.58 -43.90
N LYS A 59 -8.83 4.52 -43.49
CA LYS A 59 -9.75 5.67 -43.52
C LYS A 59 -10.41 5.88 -42.17
N VAL A 60 -10.49 7.14 -41.73
CA VAL A 60 -11.34 7.53 -40.60
C VAL A 60 -12.79 7.57 -41.09
N ALA A 61 -13.62 6.67 -40.56
CA ALA A 61 -15.04 6.60 -40.88
C ALA A 61 -15.87 7.52 -39.98
N GLU A 62 -15.58 7.56 -38.68
CA GLU A 62 -16.25 8.40 -37.69
C GLU A 62 -15.26 8.86 -36.62
N SER A 63 -15.47 10.06 -36.08
CA SER A 63 -14.75 10.59 -34.91
C SER A 63 -15.75 11.00 -33.84
N PRO A 64 -16.30 10.04 -33.07
CA PRO A 64 -17.31 10.34 -32.08
C PRO A 64 -16.74 11.22 -30.95
N GLU A 65 -17.43 12.31 -30.63
CA GLU A 65 -17.11 13.12 -29.46
C GLU A 65 -17.28 12.31 -28.18
N ARG A 66 -16.29 12.39 -27.27
CA ARG A 66 -16.42 11.85 -25.91
C ARG A 66 -17.40 12.72 -25.14
N VAL A 67 -18.62 12.24 -24.97
CA VAL A 67 -19.54 12.79 -23.96
C VAL A 67 -19.09 12.26 -22.61
N ALA A 68 -18.58 13.14 -21.74
CA ALA A 68 -18.33 12.77 -20.35
C ALA A 68 -19.66 12.40 -19.68
N ALA A 69 -19.69 11.29 -18.93
CA ALA A 69 -20.86 10.96 -18.15
C ALA A 69 -21.13 12.10 -17.14
N PRO A 70 -22.38 12.51 -16.94
CA PRO A 70 -22.70 13.52 -15.94
C PRO A 70 -22.31 13.00 -14.56
N VAL A 71 -21.47 13.75 -13.85
CA VAL A 71 -21.13 13.49 -12.45
C VAL A 71 -22.41 13.75 -11.64
N GLN A 72 -22.97 12.71 -11.04
CA GLN A 72 -24.09 12.86 -10.11
C GLN A 72 -23.52 13.30 -8.74
N GLU A 73 -23.93 14.46 -8.25
CA GLU A 73 -23.59 14.89 -6.88
C GLU A 73 -24.14 13.87 -5.86
N ILE A 74 -23.30 13.44 -4.91
CA ILE A 74 -23.76 12.64 -3.78
C ILE A 74 -24.48 13.57 -2.80
N PRO A 75 -25.77 13.33 -2.48
CA PRO A 75 -26.46 14.14 -1.50
C PRO A 75 -25.85 13.89 -0.11
N HIS A 76 -25.39 14.97 0.53
CA HIS A 76 -25.04 14.95 1.95
C HIS A 76 -26.31 14.75 2.78
N GLN A 77 -26.24 13.85 3.77
CA GLN A 77 -27.37 13.50 4.64
C GLN A 77 -27.05 13.81 6.10
N ASP A 78 -27.92 14.59 6.73
CA ASP A 78 -27.79 14.93 8.15
C ASP A 78 -27.81 13.66 9.03
N GLY A 79 -26.80 13.53 9.90
CA GLY A 79 -26.72 12.46 10.89
C GLY A 79 -25.99 11.20 10.45
N LEU A 80 -25.52 11.12 9.20
CA LEU A 80 -24.58 10.07 8.78
C LEU A 80 -23.14 10.43 9.18
N PRO A 81 -22.26 9.43 9.43
CA PRO A 81 -20.85 9.68 9.72
C PRO A 81 -20.11 10.33 8.56
N GLU A 82 -19.17 11.21 8.88
CA GLU A 82 -18.30 11.89 7.91
C GLU A 82 -17.04 11.07 7.67
N LEU A 83 -16.85 10.52 6.47
CA LEU A 83 -15.64 9.77 6.12
C LEU A 83 -14.88 10.45 4.98
N ALA A 84 -13.56 10.51 5.11
CA ALA A 84 -12.67 10.91 4.04
C ALA A 84 -11.99 9.68 3.40
N ILE A 85 -11.99 9.59 2.08
CA ILE A 85 -11.31 8.56 1.31
C ILE A 85 -10.14 9.18 0.55
N ILE A 86 -8.93 8.85 0.96
CA ILE A 86 -7.69 9.31 0.32
C ILE A 86 -7.20 8.26 -0.66
N GLY A 87 -7.19 8.59 -1.95
CA GLY A 87 -6.57 7.81 -3.00
C GLY A 87 -5.06 8.07 -3.07
N THR A 88 -4.26 7.02 -2.87
CA THR A 88 -2.78 7.09 -2.99
C THR A 88 -2.26 6.48 -4.29
N GLY A 89 -3.19 6.04 -5.15
CA GLY A 89 -2.96 5.10 -6.24
C GLY A 89 -3.44 3.69 -5.89
N GLY A 90 -3.41 2.79 -6.87
CA GLY A 90 -3.93 1.44 -6.72
C GLY A 90 -5.35 1.26 -7.23
N THR A 91 -5.67 0.03 -7.61
CA THR A 91 -6.86 -0.35 -8.40
C THR A 91 -8.09 -0.65 -7.55
N ILE A 92 -8.13 -0.30 -6.26
CA ILE A 92 -9.35 -0.53 -5.45
C ILE A 92 -10.49 0.38 -5.91
N ALA A 93 -10.14 1.58 -6.34
CA ALA A 93 -11.06 2.58 -6.83
C ALA A 93 -10.81 2.75 -8.33
N SER A 94 -11.24 1.81 -9.16
CA SER A 94 -11.13 1.91 -10.62
C SER A 94 -12.34 1.29 -11.33
N TYR A 95 -12.69 1.77 -12.51
CA TYR A 95 -13.79 1.23 -13.32
C TYR A 95 -13.35 0.96 -14.77
N VAL A 96 -14.10 0.08 -15.46
CA VAL A 96 -13.85 -0.23 -16.89
C VAL A 96 -14.71 0.66 -17.76
N ASP A 97 -14.08 1.37 -18.68
CA ASP A 97 -14.77 1.88 -19.86
C ASP A 97 -14.93 0.74 -20.87
N TYR A 98 -16.07 0.04 -20.86
CA TYR A 98 -16.30 -1.09 -21.77
C TYR A 98 -16.27 -0.71 -23.26
N ARG A 99 -16.46 0.57 -23.61
CA ARG A 99 -16.34 1.03 -24.99
C ARG A 99 -14.88 0.98 -25.44
N THR A 100 -13.95 1.43 -24.60
CA THR A 100 -12.52 1.48 -24.91
C THR A 100 -11.71 0.32 -24.34
N GLY A 101 -12.30 -0.51 -23.47
CA GLY A 101 -11.58 -1.52 -22.69
C GLY A 101 -10.56 -0.97 -21.69
N ALA A 102 -10.50 0.35 -21.49
CA ALA A 102 -9.56 0.98 -20.57
C ALA A 102 -10.06 0.89 -19.13
N VAL A 103 -9.12 0.80 -18.19
CA VAL A 103 -9.37 0.88 -16.75
C VAL A 103 -8.97 2.27 -16.27
N HIS A 104 -9.90 2.96 -15.59
CA HIS A 104 -9.72 4.32 -15.09
C HIS A 104 -9.77 4.33 -13.55
N PRO A 105 -8.82 4.98 -12.86
CA PRO A 105 -8.95 5.21 -11.42
C PRO A 105 -10.10 6.17 -11.14
N ALA A 106 -10.77 6.01 -10.00
CA ALA A 106 -11.73 6.96 -9.48
C ALA A 106 -10.97 8.14 -8.86
N LEU A 107 -11.34 9.34 -9.27
CA LEU A 107 -10.71 10.62 -8.96
C LEU A 107 -11.59 11.51 -8.08
N THR A 108 -12.87 11.18 -7.92
CA THR A 108 -13.83 11.97 -7.15
C THR A 108 -14.63 11.13 -6.16
N ALA A 109 -15.31 11.79 -5.22
CA ALA A 109 -16.14 11.12 -4.21
C ALA A 109 -17.31 10.40 -4.86
N GLU A 110 -17.89 11.01 -5.89
CA GLU A 110 -18.95 10.48 -6.73
C GLU A 110 -18.52 9.18 -7.40
N GLU A 111 -17.36 9.17 -8.07
CA GLU A 111 -16.85 7.98 -8.73
C GLU A 111 -16.60 6.82 -7.75
N LEU A 112 -16.14 7.13 -6.53
CA LEU A 112 -15.99 6.16 -5.43
C LEU A 112 -17.35 5.64 -4.93
N ALA A 113 -18.30 6.53 -4.63
CA ALA A 113 -19.62 6.15 -4.12
C ALA A 113 -20.41 5.33 -5.13
N PHE A 114 -20.32 5.64 -6.43
CA PHE A 114 -20.97 4.84 -7.47
C PHE A 114 -20.25 3.52 -7.75
N SER A 115 -18.98 3.37 -7.35
CA SER A 115 -18.27 2.09 -7.48
C SER A 115 -18.68 1.06 -6.42
N VAL A 116 -19.21 1.50 -5.27
CA VAL A 116 -19.65 0.63 -4.17
C VAL A 116 -21.13 0.90 -3.87
N PRO A 117 -22.05 0.05 -4.34
CA PRO A 117 -23.47 0.22 -4.11
C PRO A 117 -23.82 0.34 -2.62
N GLY A 118 -24.62 1.34 -2.25
CA GLY A 118 -25.10 1.56 -0.88
C GLY A 118 -24.16 2.37 0.01
N LEU A 119 -22.92 2.63 -0.39
CA LEU A 119 -21.95 3.34 0.47
C LEU A 119 -22.39 4.77 0.82
N ALA A 120 -22.97 5.49 -0.14
CA ALA A 120 -23.51 6.84 0.06
C ALA A 120 -24.84 6.88 0.85
N ASP A 121 -25.49 5.73 1.05
CA ASP A 121 -26.69 5.65 1.89
C ASP A 121 -26.31 5.53 3.38
N GLU A 122 -25.07 5.14 3.68
CA GLU A 122 -24.57 4.89 5.03
C GLU A 122 -23.59 5.97 5.54
N TYR A 123 -22.90 6.68 4.63
CA TYR A 123 -21.84 7.63 4.98
C TYR A 123 -21.89 8.91 4.14
N ASN A 124 -21.50 10.03 4.75
CA ASN A 124 -21.14 11.25 4.03
C ASN A 124 -19.68 11.14 3.60
N LEU A 125 -19.44 11.08 2.29
CA LEU A 125 -18.12 10.79 1.73
C LEU A 125 -17.45 12.04 1.19
N ARG A 126 -16.20 12.27 1.60
CA ARG A 126 -15.25 13.18 0.94
C ARG A 126 -14.18 12.33 0.28
N ALA A 127 -13.73 12.69 -0.93
CA ALA A 127 -12.64 12.00 -1.57
C ALA A 127 -11.54 12.94 -2.03
N GLU A 128 -10.31 12.45 -1.92
CA GLU A 128 -9.11 13.16 -2.35
C GLU A 128 -8.21 12.21 -3.13
N ALA A 129 -8.00 12.47 -4.42
CA ALA A 129 -6.97 11.81 -5.20
C ALA A 129 -5.58 12.44 -4.90
N LEU A 130 -5.02 12.12 -3.74
CA LEU A 130 -3.77 12.71 -3.25
C LEU A 130 -2.56 12.31 -4.11
N LEU A 131 -2.42 11.02 -4.41
CA LEU A 131 -1.33 10.48 -5.23
C LEU A 131 -1.90 9.57 -6.32
N SER A 132 -1.16 9.43 -7.42
CA SER A 132 -1.43 8.47 -8.50
C SER A 132 -0.16 7.70 -8.84
N VAL A 133 0.37 6.98 -7.85
CA VAL A 133 1.65 6.26 -7.92
C VAL A 133 1.40 4.78 -7.68
N HIS A 134 2.08 3.90 -8.41
CA HIS A 134 2.05 2.47 -8.12
C HIS A 134 2.69 2.19 -6.76
N SER A 135 2.19 1.22 -5.99
CA SER A 135 2.65 0.99 -4.62
C SER A 135 4.16 0.71 -4.55
N GLU A 136 4.70 0.02 -5.54
CA GLU A 136 6.12 -0.30 -5.71
C GLU A 136 7.03 0.92 -5.90
N ASP A 137 6.47 2.05 -6.35
CA ASP A 137 7.19 3.32 -6.56
C ASP A 137 7.03 4.30 -5.40
N LEU A 138 6.29 3.93 -4.34
CA LEU A 138 6.13 4.76 -3.16
C LEU A 138 7.43 4.87 -2.35
N LYS A 139 7.65 6.04 -1.76
CA LYS A 139 8.87 6.42 -1.03
C LYS A 139 8.52 7.05 0.32
N PRO A 140 9.47 7.14 1.27
CA PRO A 140 9.18 7.70 2.59
C PRO A 140 8.60 9.12 2.56
N GLY A 141 9.03 9.99 1.65
CA GLY A 141 8.41 11.32 1.45
C GLY A 141 6.92 11.29 1.07
N HIS A 142 6.41 10.20 0.48
CA HIS A 142 4.97 10.03 0.25
C HIS A 142 4.22 9.70 1.54
N TRP A 143 4.81 8.97 2.48
CA TRP A 143 4.17 8.70 3.78
C TRP A 143 3.88 9.99 4.54
N ALA A 144 4.80 10.95 4.51
CA ALA A 144 4.60 12.27 5.10
C ALA A 144 3.45 13.05 4.43
N GLN A 145 3.30 12.93 3.10
CA GLN A 145 2.16 13.55 2.39
C GLN A 145 0.83 12.93 2.81
N ILE A 146 0.77 11.60 2.92
CA ILE A 146 -0.43 10.89 3.36
C ILE A 146 -0.76 11.26 4.81
N ALA A 147 0.22 11.30 5.72
CA ALA A 147 0.01 11.69 7.11
C ALA A 147 -0.58 13.11 7.23
N ARG A 148 -0.08 14.07 6.44
CA ARG A 148 -0.61 15.44 6.41
C ARG A 148 -2.06 15.51 5.93
N SER A 149 -2.40 14.78 4.86
CA SER A 149 -3.78 14.73 4.36
C SER A 149 -4.71 14.05 5.38
N VAL A 150 -4.31 12.92 5.97
CA VAL A 150 -5.05 12.25 7.05
C VAL A 150 -5.35 13.21 8.19
N LYS A 151 -4.33 13.92 8.70
CA LYS A 151 -4.51 14.90 9.77
C LYS A 151 -5.47 16.01 9.35
N ALA A 152 -5.33 16.55 8.14
CA ALA A 152 -6.18 17.62 7.65
C ALA A 152 -7.67 17.23 7.63
N HIS A 153 -7.99 16.01 7.16
CA HIS A 153 -9.38 15.52 7.16
C HIS A 153 -9.93 15.27 8.56
N LEU A 154 -9.13 14.69 9.46
CA LEU A 154 -9.55 14.51 10.86
C LEU A 154 -9.77 15.85 11.58
N ASP A 155 -8.91 16.84 11.32
CA ASP A 155 -9.05 18.19 11.88
C ASP A 155 -10.26 18.95 11.27
N ASP A 156 -10.66 18.62 10.04
CA ASP A 156 -11.85 19.16 9.34
C ASP A 156 -13.15 18.39 9.66
N GLY A 157 -13.12 17.58 10.72
CA GLY A 157 -14.29 16.96 11.32
C GLY A 157 -14.68 15.60 10.74
N ALA A 158 -13.82 14.93 9.98
CA ALA A 158 -14.06 13.54 9.60
C ALA A 158 -14.07 12.63 10.85
N ASP A 159 -15.03 11.72 10.92
CA ASP A 159 -15.11 10.67 11.95
C ASP A 159 -13.98 9.66 11.82
N GLY A 160 -13.54 9.41 10.58
CA GLY A 160 -12.41 8.56 10.25
C GLY A 160 -11.94 8.74 8.82
N VAL A 161 -10.77 8.19 8.52
CA VAL A 161 -10.12 8.32 7.21
C VAL A 161 -9.79 6.94 6.66
N VAL A 162 -10.22 6.68 5.42
CA VAL A 162 -9.89 5.49 4.65
C VAL A 162 -8.82 5.84 3.62
N VAL A 163 -7.70 5.12 3.63
CA VAL A 163 -6.59 5.33 2.69
C VAL A 163 -6.60 4.18 1.69
N ALA A 164 -7.12 4.45 0.49
CA ALA A 164 -7.08 3.54 -0.64
C ALA A 164 -5.64 3.45 -1.17
N HIS A 165 -5.05 2.26 -1.08
CA HIS A 165 -3.62 2.05 -1.29
C HIS A 165 -3.32 0.77 -2.08
N GLY A 166 -2.28 0.80 -2.90
CA GLY A 166 -1.77 -0.38 -3.60
C GLY A 166 -1.22 -1.44 -2.63
N THR A 167 -1.43 -2.72 -2.92
CA THR A 167 -1.23 -3.76 -1.91
C THR A 167 0.23 -4.12 -1.61
N ASP A 168 1.17 -3.85 -2.52
CA ASP A 168 2.55 -4.36 -2.38
C ASP A 168 3.33 -3.70 -1.24
N THR A 169 3.13 -2.40 -1.03
CA THR A 169 3.84 -1.63 0.01
C THR A 169 2.92 -1.12 1.11
N MET A 170 1.64 -1.52 1.12
CA MET A 170 0.66 -1.05 2.11
C MET A 170 1.11 -1.30 3.56
N GLY A 171 1.76 -2.44 3.85
CA GLY A 171 2.29 -2.71 5.20
C GLY A 171 3.40 -1.74 5.63
N TYR A 172 4.23 -1.25 4.69
CA TYR A 172 5.25 -0.23 4.96
C TYR A 172 4.60 1.12 5.27
N THR A 173 3.65 1.55 4.42
CA THR A 173 2.93 2.81 4.61
C THR A 173 2.12 2.78 5.90
N ALA A 174 1.42 1.67 6.20
CA ALA A 174 0.67 1.51 7.43
C ALA A 174 1.57 1.70 8.67
N ALA A 175 2.72 1.02 8.70
CA ALA A 175 3.69 1.16 9.78
C ALA A 175 4.19 2.61 9.92
N ALA A 176 4.58 3.26 8.81
CA ALA A 176 5.05 4.64 8.81
C ALA A 176 3.99 5.61 9.36
N LEU A 177 2.75 5.49 8.89
CA LEU A 177 1.63 6.32 9.36
C LEU A 177 1.38 6.11 10.86
N ALA A 178 1.48 4.89 11.37
CA ALA A 178 1.34 4.63 12.80
C ALA A 178 2.40 5.39 13.62
N PHE A 179 3.65 5.44 13.17
CA PHE A 179 4.69 6.23 13.85
C PHE A 179 4.51 7.75 13.69
N MET A 180 4.02 8.19 12.52
CA MET A 180 3.78 9.61 12.23
C MET A 180 2.54 10.17 12.92
N LEU A 181 1.55 9.32 13.24
CA LEU A 181 0.26 9.69 13.84
C LEU A 181 0.06 8.92 15.17
N PRO A 182 0.86 9.20 16.22
CA PRO A 182 0.84 8.42 17.46
C PRO A 182 -0.45 8.59 18.27
N GLU A 183 -1.16 9.70 18.10
CA GLU A 183 -2.44 9.98 18.76
C GLU A 183 -3.46 10.46 17.73
N LEU A 184 -4.56 9.73 17.60
CA LEU A 184 -5.57 9.94 16.56
C LEU A 184 -6.92 10.30 17.17
N SER A 185 -7.56 11.35 16.66
CA SER A 185 -8.93 11.73 17.02
C SER A 185 -10.00 10.90 16.29
N GLY A 186 -9.60 10.05 15.34
CA GLY A 186 -10.46 9.13 14.60
C GLY A 186 -9.67 8.02 13.91
N PRO A 187 -10.31 6.93 13.46
CA PRO A 187 -9.61 5.78 12.89
C PRO A 187 -8.95 6.13 11.56
N VAL A 188 -7.80 5.50 11.27
CA VAL A 188 -7.14 5.57 9.96
C VAL A 188 -7.02 4.17 9.39
N VAL A 189 -7.73 3.89 8.31
CA VAL A 189 -7.88 2.54 7.76
C VAL A 189 -7.25 2.47 6.38
N LEU A 190 -6.13 1.75 6.23
CA LEU A 190 -5.58 1.43 4.93
C LEU A 190 -6.32 0.23 4.34
N VAL A 191 -6.63 0.31 3.04
CA VAL A 191 -7.40 -0.69 2.32
C VAL A 191 -6.94 -0.79 0.86
N GLY A 192 -7.06 -1.98 0.27
CA GLY A 192 -6.73 -2.23 -1.13
C GLY A 192 -7.51 -3.41 -1.70
N SER A 193 -7.14 -3.86 -2.89
CA SER A 193 -7.70 -5.06 -3.52
C SER A 193 -6.61 -5.93 -4.14
N GLN A 194 -6.74 -7.26 -4.00
CA GLN A 194 -5.88 -8.25 -4.64
C GLN A 194 -6.38 -8.62 -6.04
N ARG A 195 -7.65 -8.35 -6.31
CA ARG A 195 -8.29 -8.50 -7.61
C ARG A 195 -8.68 -7.12 -8.08
N SER A 196 -8.20 -6.78 -9.26
CA SER A 196 -8.48 -5.49 -9.89
C SER A 196 -9.99 -5.20 -9.92
N SER A 197 -10.38 -3.98 -9.57
CA SER A 197 -11.77 -3.58 -9.33
C SER A 197 -12.66 -3.68 -10.57
N ASP A 198 -12.07 -3.75 -11.76
CA ASP A 198 -12.77 -4.00 -13.02
C ASP A 198 -13.45 -5.37 -13.09
N ARG A 199 -13.06 -6.30 -12.23
CA ARG A 199 -13.54 -7.67 -12.28
C ARG A 199 -14.76 -7.83 -11.37
N PRO A 200 -15.82 -8.53 -11.82
CA PRO A 200 -16.96 -8.86 -10.96
C PRO A 200 -16.59 -9.68 -9.72
N SER A 201 -15.45 -10.38 -9.75
CA SER A 201 -14.88 -11.10 -8.61
C SER A 201 -13.84 -10.27 -7.85
N SER A 202 -13.89 -8.95 -7.94
CA SER A 202 -13.01 -8.09 -7.16
C SER A 202 -13.34 -8.18 -5.67
N ASP A 203 -12.31 -8.09 -4.85
CA ASP A 203 -12.41 -7.88 -3.40
C ASP A 203 -12.52 -6.40 -3.01
N ALA A 204 -12.49 -5.47 -3.97
CA ALA A 204 -12.48 -4.03 -3.72
C ALA A 204 -13.72 -3.53 -2.99
N VAL A 205 -14.91 -3.98 -3.40
CA VAL A 205 -16.20 -3.54 -2.84
C VAL A 205 -16.26 -3.91 -1.34
N GLU A 206 -15.97 -5.17 -1.02
CA GLU A 206 -16.11 -5.65 0.36
C GLU A 206 -15.00 -5.11 1.26
N ASN A 207 -13.75 -5.03 0.76
CA ASN A 207 -12.67 -4.41 1.52
C ASN A 207 -12.98 -2.94 1.82
N LEU A 208 -13.50 -2.16 0.85
CA LEU A 208 -13.81 -0.75 1.06
C LEU A 208 -14.99 -0.56 2.02
N SER A 209 -16.03 -1.39 1.90
CA SER A 209 -17.18 -1.39 2.82
C SER A 209 -16.77 -1.73 4.26
N ASP A 210 -15.96 -2.78 4.42
CA ASP A 210 -15.41 -3.17 5.72
C ASP A 210 -14.51 -2.06 6.30
N ALA A 211 -13.70 -1.41 5.46
CA ALA A 211 -12.85 -0.31 5.88
C ALA A 211 -13.67 0.90 6.37
N CYS A 212 -14.75 1.27 5.68
CA CYS A 212 -15.65 2.34 6.12
C CYS A 212 -16.37 1.99 7.43
N THR A 213 -16.79 0.73 7.59
CA THR A 213 -17.37 0.22 8.83
C THR A 213 -16.39 0.37 10.00
N VAL A 214 -15.12 0.06 9.80
CA VAL A 214 -14.06 0.23 10.81
C VAL A 214 -13.75 1.72 11.06
N ALA A 215 -13.82 2.55 10.02
CA ALA A 215 -13.53 3.98 10.11
C ALA A 215 -14.53 4.77 10.98
N THR A 216 -15.65 4.16 11.37
CA THR A 216 -16.64 4.78 12.27
C THR A 216 -16.57 4.28 13.72
N GLN A 217 -15.64 3.39 14.04
CA GLN A 217 -15.52 2.83 15.38
C GLN A 217 -14.75 3.75 16.35
N ASP A 218 -14.85 3.47 17.65
CA ASP A 218 -13.98 4.08 18.67
C ASP A 218 -12.57 3.48 18.62
N LEU A 219 -11.81 3.86 17.58
CA LEU A 219 -10.45 3.39 17.33
C LEU A 219 -9.52 4.58 17.06
N GLY A 220 -8.51 4.75 17.91
CA GLY A 220 -7.44 5.74 17.79
C GLY A 220 -6.15 5.14 17.23
N GLU A 221 -6.25 4.26 16.23
CA GLU A 221 -5.10 3.59 15.62
C GLU A 221 -5.13 3.66 14.09
N VAL A 222 -3.94 3.53 13.50
CA VAL A 222 -3.78 3.16 12.09
C VAL A 222 -3.93 1.64 11.97
N VAL A 223 -4.77 1.18 11.05
CA VAL A 223 -5.03 -0.24 10.80
C VAL A 223 -5.05 -0.57 9.30
N VAL A 224 -4.88 -1.84 8.97
CA VAL A 224 -5.13 -2.39 7.63
C VAL A 224 -6.36 -3.28 7.70
N VAL A 225 -7.31 -3.09 6.78
CA VAL A 225 -8.49 -3.94 6.64
C VAL A 225 -8.47 -4.60 5.26
N MET A 226 -8.46 -5.94 5.26
CA MET A 226 -8.44 -6.78 4.06
C MET A 226 -9.18 -8.09 4.38
N HIS A 227 -9.62 -8.86 3.39
CA HIS A 227 -10.23 -10.18 3.58
C HIS A 227 -9.47 -11.08 4.57
N GLY A 228 -10.20 -11.70 5.51
CA GLY A 228 -9.64 -12.70 6.42
C GLY A 228 -9.48 -14.08 5.77
N GLY A 229 -10.39 -14.42 4.87
CA GLY A 229 -10.48 -15.69 4.15
C GLY A 229 -10.50 -15.53 2.62
N HIS A 230 -10.85 -16.62 1.93
CA HIS A 230 -11.09 -16.58 0.49
C HIS A 230 -12.55 -16.21 0.15
N SER A 231 -13.46 -16.29 1.12
CA SER A 231 -14.88 -15.91 0.97
C SER A 231 -15.09 -14.42 1.22
N ASP A 232 -16.16 -13.87 0.68
CA ASP A 232 -16.60 -12.47 0.84
C ASP A 232 -17.34 -12.21 2.16
N GLU A 233 -17.11 -13.07 3.17
CA GLU A 233 -17.89 -13.04 4.42
C GLU A 233 -17.22 -12.21 5.52
N THR A 234 -15.89 -12.11 5.49
CA THR A 234 -15.14 -11.54 6.62
C THR A 234 -13.93 -10.71 6.18
N GLY A 235 -13.87 -9.49 6.66
CA GLY A 235 -12.66 -8.67 6.74
C GLY A 235 -11.92 -8.92 8.05
N THR A 236 -10.60 -8.78 8.03
CA THR A 236 -9.75 -8.83 9.23
C THR A 236 -9.13 -7.47 9.48
N ILE A 237 -9.16 -7.03 10.74
CA ILE A 237 -8.60 -5.75 11.19
C ILE A 237 -7.21 -6.01 11.76
N HIS A 238 -6.19 -5.56 11.04
CA HIS A 238 -4.79 -5.73 11.42
C HIS A 238 -4.23 -4.43 11.99
N ARG A 239 -3.53 -4.51 13.14
CA ARG A 239 -2.71 -3.38 13.62
C ARG A 239 -1.64 -3.06 12.57
N ALA A 240 -1.54 -1.78 12.19
CA ALA A 240 -0.68 -1.33 11.10
C ALA A 240 0.79 -1.75 11.22
N THR A 241 1.34 -1.78 12.43
CA THR A 241 2.75 -2.14 12.69
C THR A 241 3.01 -3.64 12.73
N ARG A 242 1.97 -4.46 12.69
CA ARG A 242 2.03 -5.93 12.79
C ARG A 242 1.54 -6.64 11.55
N VAL A 243 1.19 -5.91 10.48
CA VAL A 243 0.62 -6.50 9.27
C VAL A 243 1.68 -6.69 8.19
N ARG A 244 1.62 -7.83 7.51
CA ARG A 244 2.44 -8.11 6.33
C ARG A 244 1.63 -8.78 5.23
N LYS A 245 1.91 -8.43 3.98
CA LYS A 245 1.46 -9.17 2.79
C LYS A 245 2.29 -10.45 2.66
N LEU A 246 1.72 -11.59 3.04
CA LEU A 246 2.37 -12.91 3.04
C LEU A 246 2.06 -13.76 1.80
N HIS A 247 1.05 -13.39 1.02
CA HIS A 247 0.76 -14.03 -0.25
C HIS A 247 0.82 -13.02 -1.39
N THR A 248 1.29 -13.47 -2.55
CA THR A 248 1.43 -12.62 -3.75
C THR A 248 0.10 -12.29 -4.45
N SER A 249 -1.02 -12.90 -4.06
CA SER A 249 -2.26 -12.83 -4.85
C SER A 249 -3.53 -13.35 -4.17
N ALA A 250 -3.46 -14.12 -3.08
CA ALA A 250 -4.67 -14.54 -2.36
C ALA A 250 -5.35 -13.31 -1.74
N ARG A 251 -6.70 -13.29 -1.66
CA ARG A 251 -7.44 -12.16 -1.06
C ARG A 251 -7.04 -11.94 0.39
N ASN A 252 -6.84 -13.04 1.11
CA ASN A 252 -6.33 -13.08 2.47
C ASN A 252 -4.80 -12.99 2.56
N ALA A 253 -4.17 -12.23 1.66
CA ALA A 253 -2.72 -12.07 1.63
C ALA A 253 -2.17 -11.39 2.89
N PHE A 254 -2.93 -10.52 3.53
CA PHE A 254 -2.49 -9.78 4.71
C PHE A 254 -2.70 -10.59 5.99
N ARG A 255 -1.67 -10.60 6.83
CA ARG A 255 -1.65 -11.35 8.10
C ARG A 255 -1.03 -10.50 9.20
N SER A 256 -1.61 -10.60 10.39
CA SER A 256 -0.96 -10.14 11.61
C SER A 256 0.17 -11.10 11.96
N VAL A 257 1.36 -10.57 12.22
CA VAL A 257 2.56 -11.32 12.57
C VAL A 257 3.00 -10.91 13.96
N ASN A 258 3.35 -11.89 14.81
CA ASN A 258 3.71 -11.70 16.22
C ASN A 258 2.61 -11.04 17.09
N ALA A 259 1.40 -10.89 16.55
CA ALA A 259 0.22 -10.37 17.23
C ALA A 259 -1.04 -11.02 16.66
N GLU A 260 -2.09 -11.10 17.46
CA GLU A 260 -3.42 -11.42 16.95
C GLU A 260 -4.01 -10.22 16.18
N PRO A 261 -4.92 -10.44 15.23
CA PRO A 261 -5.75 -9.36 14.69
C PRO A 261 -6.52 -8.62 15.79
N LEU A 262 -6.80 -7.33 15.57
CA LEU A 262 -7.60 -6.53 16.49
C LEU A 262 -9.06 -6.99 16.51
N GLY A 263 -9.54 -7.47 15.36
CA GLY A 263 -10.89 -7.96 15.22
C GLY A 263 -11.19 -8.39 13.80
N THR A 264 -12.46 -8.64 13.54
CA THR A 264 -13.00 -8.92 12.22
C THR A 264 -14.18 -8.01 11.91
N VAL A 265 -14.46 -7.84 10.63
CA VAL A 265 -15.70 -7.24 10.14
C VAL A 265 -16.52 -8.36 9.51
N CYS A 266 -17.79 -8.46 9.88
CA CYS A 266 -18.70 -9.46 9.32
C CYS A 266 -20.12 -8.88 9.29
N CYS A 267 -20.76 -8.92 8.11
CA CYS A 267 -22.11 -8.40 7.90
C CYS A 267 -22.28 -6.94 8.39
N GLY A 268 -21.33 -6.05 8.05
CA GLY A 268 -21.36 -4.64 8.43
C GLY A 268 -21.16 -4.36 9.93
N LYS A 269 -20.58 -5.32 10.67
CA LYS A 269 -20.32 -5.17 12.11
C LYS A 269 -18.89 -5.53 12.46
N VAL A 270 -18.29 -4.70 13.31
CA VAL A 270 -16.99 -4.98 13.89
C VAL A 270 -17.12 -5.88 15.11
N ILE A 271 -16.29 -6.92 15.16
CA ILE A 271 -16.15 -7.85 16.28
C ILE A 271 -14.70 -7.75 16.77
N TRP A 272 -14.50 -7.06 17.89
CA TRP A 272 -13.19 -6.90 18.51
C TRP A 272 -12.76 -8.17 19.23
N THR A 273 -11.54 -8.63 18.96
CA THR A 273 -10.92 -9.80 19.60
C THR A 273 -9.59 -9.49 20.26
N GLY A 274 -8.94 -8.39 19.84
CA GLY A 274 -7.68 -7.90 20.40
C GLY A 274 -7.83 -6.52 21.04
N ASP A 275 -6.90 -6.19 21.92
CA ASP A 275 -6.84 -4.89 22.56
C ASP A 275 -6.48 -3.80 21.53
N HIS A 276 -7.28 -2.74 21.51
CA HIS A 276 -7.10 -1.58 20.65
C HIS A 276 -7.18 -0.30 21.48
N ARG A 277 -6.58 0.78 20.97
CA ARG A 277 -6.62 2.11 21.59
C ARG A 277 -7.91 2.83 21.17
N PRO A 278 -8.67 3.41 22.10
CA PRO A 278 -9.81 4.25 21.76
C PRO A 278 -9.35 5.56 21.12
N ARG A 279 -10.28 6.31 20.52
CA ARG A 279 -10.01 7.65 19.95
C ARG A 279 -9.45 8.57 21.04
N SER A 280 -8.49 9.42 20.67
CA SER A 280 -8.04 10.48 21.55
C SER A 280 -9.16 11.47 21.81
N GLY A 281 -9.31 11.92 23.06
CA GLY A 281 -10.21 13.02 23.40
C GLY A 281 -9.69 14.40 22.96
N GLY A 282 -8.44 14.46 22.46
CA GLY A 282 -7.79 15.66 21.95
C GLY A 282 -7.65 15.66 20.42
N ALA A 283 -6.95 16.66 19.90
CA ALA A 283 -6.64 16.75 18.47
C ALA A 283 -5.65 15.66 18.05
N THR A 284 -5.68 15.28 16.76
CA THR A 284 -4.70 14.37 16.18
C THR A 284 -3.29 14.97 16.26
N VAL A 285 -2.36 14.22 16.86
CA VAL A 285 -0.94 14.57 16.96
C VAL A 285 -0.20 13.95 15.77
N MET A 286 0.64 14.73 15.11
CA MET A 286 1.41 14.28 13.97
C MET A 286 2.87 14.73 14.06
N ASP A 287 3.78 13.85 13.65
CA ASP A 287 5.19 14.15 13.36
C ASP A 287 5.56 13.47 12.04
N ASP A 288 5.51 14.23 10.95
CA ASP A 288 5.68 13.75 9.57
C ASP A 288 7.13 13.79 9.09
N ARG A 289 8.08 14.13 9.96
CA ARG A 289 9.50 14.13 9.62
C ARG A 289 9.99 12.72 9.35
N VAL A 290 10.72 12.55 8.25
CA VAL A 290 11.18 11.24 7.78
C VAL A 290 12.55 11.35 7.12
N GLU A 291 13.42 10.40 7.42
CA GLU A 291 14.73 10.23 6.78
C GLU A 291 14.62 9.20 5.64
N GLU A 292 15.03 9.59 4.43
CA GLU A 292 15.04 8.68 3.26
C GLU A 292 16.33 7.88 3.14
N GLY A 293 17.41 8.34 3.78
CA GLY A 293 18.74 7.72 3.82
C GLY A 293 18.82 6.50 4.73
N VAL A 294 17.90 5.55 4.59
CA VAL A 294 17.88 4.27 5.33
C VAL A 294 17.88 3.11 4.33
N SER A 295 18.59 2.03 4.66
CA SER A 295 18.56 0.78 3.89
C SER A 295 17.89 -0.35 4.65
N LEU A 296 17.36 -1.32 3.91
CA LEU A 296 16.90 -2.61 4.41
C LEU A 296 17.63 -3.72 3.63
N ILE A 297 18.39 -4.56 4.33
CA ILE A 297 19.11 -5.71 3.74
C ILE A 297 18.65 -7.01 4.37
N MET A 298 18.35 -7.98 3.51
CA MET A 298 18.21 -9.37 3.93
C MET A 298 19.59 -10.04 3.95
N ALA A 299 19.98 -10.60 5.10
CA ALA A 299 21.20 -11.39 5.19
C ALA A 299 21.07 -12.70 4.40
N TYR A 300 22.16 -13.23 3.85
CA TYR A 300 22.14 -14.54 3.20
C TYR A 300 23.52 -15.21 3.28
N PRO A 301 23.61 -16.54 3.10
CA PRO A 301 24.89 -17.24 3.07
C PRO A 301 25.81 -16.65 1.98
N GLY A 302 26.96 -16.11 2.39
CA GLY A 302 27.91 -15.48 1.47
C GLY A 302 27.69 -13.99 1.21
N ILE A 303 26.84 -13.31 1.99
CA ILE A 303 26.86 -11.83 2.01
C ILE A 303 28.24 -11.35 2.48
N GLU A 304 28.84 -10.43 1.73
CA GLU A 304 30.18 -9.90 2.00
C GLU A 304 30.12 -8.49 2.59
N ALA A 305 31.24 -8.05 3.18
CA ALA A 305 31.34 -6.80 3.93
C ALA A 305 31.14 -5.54 3.07
N ASP A 306 31.51 -5.61 1.79
CA ASP A 306 31.33 -4.54 0.80
C ASP A 306 29.86 -4.22 0.54
N ILE A 307 28.98 -5.21 0.53
CA ILE A 307 27.53 -5.01 0.36
C ILE A 307 26.95 -4.22 1.54
N ILE A 308 27.37 -4.55 2.77
CA ILE A 308 26.95 -3.80 3.97
C ILE A 308 27.52 -2.38 3.96
N ALA A 309 28.79 -2.22 3.56
CA ALA A 309 29.41 -0.92 3.44
C ALA A 309 28.68 -0.03 2.41
N ALA A 310 28.40 -0.56 1.22
CA ALA A 310 27.65 0.14 0.17
C ALA A 310 26.23 0.53 0.61
N ALA A 311 25.58 -0.31 1.42
CA ALA A 311 24.27 -0.01 1.97
C ALA A 311 24.29 1.09 3.05
N LEU A 312 25.45 1.35 3.65
CA LEU A 312 25.65 2.42 4.63
C LEU A 312 26.32 3.67 4.03
N GLU A 313 26.74 3.61 2.77
CA GLU A 313 27.36 4.75 2.07
C GLU A 313 26.32 5.84 1.83
N GLY A 314 26.62 7.07 2.29
CA GLY A 314 25.70 8.22 2.19
C GLY A 314 24.39 8.09 2.97
N ARG A 315 24.26 7.08 3.84
CA ARG A 315 23.04 6.77 4.59
C ARG A 315 23.24 6.88 6.10
N ARG A 316 22.16 7.16 6.81
CA ARG A 316 22.14 7.35 8.28
C ARG A 316 21.74 6.09 9.05
N GLY A 317 21.08 5.14 8.38
CA GLY A 317 20.63 3.91 9.03
C GLY A 317 20.57 2.68 8.12
N LEU A 318 20.62 1.52 8.75
CA LEU A 318 20.45 0.22 8.10
C LEU A 318 19.63 -0.71 9.00
N VAL A 319 18.59 -1.31 8.43
CA VAL A 319 17.90 -2.46 9.02
C VAL A 319 18.41 -3.74 8.35
N ILE A 320 18.80 -4.71 9.16
CA ILE A 320 19.24 -6.03 8.70
C ILE A 320 18.16 -7.04 9.07
N ALA A 321 17.52 -7.67 8.09
CA ALA A 321 16.77 -8.90 8.29
C ALA A 321 17.77 -10.06 8.39
N GLY A 322 18.22 -10.32 9.62
CA GLY A 322 19.18 -11.36 9.95
C GLY A 322 18.59 -12.77 9.93
N THR A 323 19.42 -13.77 10.19
CA THR A 323 18.97 -15.16 10.30
C THR A 323 18.61 -15.52 11.74
N GLY A 324 17.61 -16.39 11.93
CA GLY A 324 17.25 -16.96 13.24
C GLY A 324 17.01 -15.91 14.32
N LEU A 325 17.79 -15.95 15.41
CA LEU A 325 17.67 -15.02 16.54
C LEU A 325 18.31 -13.64 16.30
N GLY A 326 18.57 -13.26 15.04
CA GLY A 326 19.22 -11.99 14.68
C GLY A 326 20.72 -12.14 14.48
N HIS A 327 21.11 -12.92 13.47
CA HIS A 327 22.52 -13.16 13.12
C HIS A 327 22.85 -12.73 11.69
N ILE A 328 24.11 -12.35 11.50
CA ILE A 328 24.75 -12.16 10.18
C ILE A 328 26.19 -12.70 10.28
N THR A 329 26.87 -12.91 9.15
CA THR A 329 28.27 -13.37 9.13
C THR A 329 29.19 -12.45 9.94
N MET A 330 30.18 -13.00 10.62
CA MET A 330 31.13 -12.17 11.40
C MET A 330 32.09 -11.36 10.52
N ARG A 331 32.13 -11.62 9.19
CA ARG A 331 32.94 -10.84 8.23
C ARG A 331 32.49 -9.38 8.13
N VAL A 332 31.24 -9.07 8.47
CA VAL A 332 30.69 -7.71 8.42
C VAL A 332 30.92 -6.93 9.71
N LEU A 333 31.50 -7.55 10.75
CA LEU A 333 31.58 -6.99 12.10
C LEU A 333 32.31 -5.64 12.13
N ASP A 334 33.45 -5.53 11.45
CA ASP A 334 34.27 -4.31 11.45
C ASP A 334 33.59 -3.18 10.67
N VAL A 335 32.88 -3.49 9.59
CA VAL A 335 32.07 -2.50 8.84
C VAL A 335 30.95 -1.95 9.71
N ILE A 336 30.26 -2.83 10.43
CA ILE A 336 29.18 -2.44 11.34
C ILE A 336 29.73 -1.58 12.47
N ARG A 337 30.83 -1.98 13.10
CA ARG A 337 31.47 -1.21 14.17
C ARG A 337 31.89 0.18 13.70
N THR A 338 32.51 0.26 12.53
CA THR A 338 32.91 1.54 11.93
C THR A 338 31.68 2.43 11.71
N ALA A 339 30.60 1.88 11.15
CA ALA A 339 29.39 2.63 10.90
C ALA A 339 28.72 3.15 12.19
N THR A 340 28.72 2.35 13.27
CA THR A 340 28.13 2.78 14.54
C THR A 340 29.00 3.81 15.27
N GLU A 341 30.33 3.73 15.13
CA GLU A 341 31.28 4.76 15.57
C GLU A 341 31.13 6.08 14.76
N GLU A 342 30.67 6.00 13.50
CA GLU A 342 30.27 7.13 12.66
C GLU A 342 28.81 7.58 12.87
N ASP A 343 28.23 7.29 14.03
CA ASP A 343 26.89 7.73 14.42
C ASP A 343 25.74 7.18 13.54
N LYS A 344 25.98 6.15 12.72
CA LYS A 344 24.92 5.45 11.97
C LYS A 344 24.20 4.45 12.86
N VAL A 345 22.90 4.29 12.64
CA VAL A 345 22.06 3.36 13.39
C VAL A 345 21.88 2.07 12.61
N VAL A 346 22.33 0.95 13.16
CA VAL A 346 22.15 -0.39 12.58
C VAL A 346 21.21 -1.19 13.45
N ALA A 347 20.04 -1.55 12.93
CA ALA A 347 19.04 -2.35 13.62
C ALA A 347 18.99 -3.79 13.08
N MET A 348 18.75 -4.76 13.95
CA MET A 348 18.63 -6.18 13.61
C MET A 348 17.21 -6.67 13.82
N THR A 349 16.60 -7.16 12.74
CA THR A 349 15.39 -7.96 12.72
C THR A 349 15.72 -9.39 12.24
N SER A 350 14.69 -10.19 11.96
CA SER A 350 14.83 -11.58 11.52
C SER A 350 14.07 -11.82 10.22
N GLN A 351 14.64 -12.66 9.35
CA GLN A 351 13.96 -13.25 8.19
C GLN A 351 12.85 -14.21 8.61
N CYS A 352 13.02 -14.88 9.74
CA CYS A 352 11.93 -15.61 10.38
C CYS A 352 10.96 -14.55 10.91
N LEU A 353 9.86 -14.37 10.20
CA LEU A 353 8.87 -13.32 10.46
C LEU A 353 8.22 -13.49 11.83
N TRP A 354 7.88 -14.74 12.16
CA TRP A 354 7.43 -15.11 13.50
C TRP A 354 8.59 -15.32 14.44
N GLY A 355 8.51 -14.63 15.56
CA GLY A 355 9.49 -14.65 16.63
C GLY A 355 10.15 -13.29 16.85
N ALA A 356 11.06 -13.26 17.81
CA ALA A 356 11.85 -12.09 18.17
C ALA A 356 13.33 -12.46 18.11
N VAL A 357 14.14 -11.49 17.70
CA VAL A 357 15.59 -11.57 17.83
C VAL A 357 15.97 -11.67 19.31
N ASN A 358 17.01 -12.45 19.60
CA ASN A 358 17.65 -12.51 20.90
C ASN A 358 19.15 -12.76 20.70
N MET A 359 19.86 -11.67 20.48
CA MET A 359 21.29 -11.67 20.18
C MET A 359 22.17 -12.03 21.38
N ASN A 360 21.60 -12.22 22.58
CA ASN A 360 22.35 -12.58 23.78
C ASN A 360 22.67 -14.08 23.88
N VAL A 361 21.94 -14.95 23.16
CA VAL A 361 22.06 -16.41 23.29
C VAL A 361 23.41 -16.90 22.78
N TYR A 362 23.81 -16.50 21.58
CA TYR A 362 25.02 -16.96 20.90
C TYR A 362 26.14 -15.93 20.94
N SER A 363 27.40 -16.39 20.88
CA SER A 363 28.59 -15.51 20.90
C SER A 363 28.56 -14.47 19.79
N ASN A 364 28.21 -14.88 18.58
CA ASN A 364 28.16 -13.99 17.41
C ASN A 364 27.18 -12.83 17.62
N GLY A 365 25.99 -13.11 18.17
CA GLY A 365 25.02 -12.07 18.51
C GLY A 365 25.58 -11.09 19.56
N ARG A 366 26.28 -11.58 20.59
CA ARG A 366 26.91 -10.73 21.60
C ARG A 366 28.01 -9.84 21.03
N ASP A 367 28.79 -10.34 20.08
CA ASP A 367 29.81 -9.55 19.40
C ASP A 367 29.20 -8.47 18.50
N LEU A 368 28.09 -8.78 17.82
CA LEU A 368 27.32 -7.81 17.05
C LEU A 368 26.68 -6.72 17.94
N LEU A 369 26.17 -7.08 19.11
CA LEU A 369 25.69 -6.10 20.11
C LEU A 369 26.81 -5.17 20.56
N ARG A 370 28.01 -5.71 20.85
CA ARG A 370 29.20 -4.91 21.20
C ARG A 370 29.65 -3.99 20.07
N ALA A 371 29.37 -4.35 18.82
CA ALA A 371 29.61 -3.48 17.66
C ALA A 371 28.51 -2.41 17.46
N GLY A 372 27.55 -2.29 18.38
CA GLY A 372 26.54 -1.22 18.37
C GLY A 372 25.26 -1.53 17.59
N ILE A 373 25.05 -2.79 17.18
CA ILE A 373 23.77 -3.20 16.58
C ILE A 373 22.65 -3.13 17.62
N THR A 374 21.53 -2.57 17.22
CA THR A 374 20.32 -2.48 18.03
C THR A 374 19.37 -3.64 17.70
N PRO A 375 19.05 -4.53 18.65
CA PRO A 375 18.05 -5.57 18.42
C PRO A 375 16.64 -4.96 18.38
N ALA A 376 15.87 -5.24 17.34
CA ALA A 376 14.50 -4.73 17.16
C ALA A 376 13.42 -5.73 17.58
N GLY A 377 13.69 -6.54 18.61
CA GLY A 377 12.70 -7.46 19.20
C GLY A 377 11.97 -8.35 18.18
N ASP A 378 10.64 -8.36 18.25
CA ASP A 378 9.72 -9.07 17.34
C ASP A 378 9.09 -8.16 16.29
N THR A 379 9.67 -6.97 16.08
CA THR A 379 9.25 -6.05 15.04
C THR A 379 9.56 -6.61 13.66
N LEU A 380 8.60 -6.50 12.74
CA LEU A 380 8.78 -6.89 11.34
C LEU A 380 9.92 -6.09 10.67
N PRO A 381 10.67 -6.68 9.71
CA PRO A 381 11.73 -5.96 8.99
C PRO A 381 11.27 -4.63 8.37
N GLU A 382 10.12 -4.62 7.70
CA GLU A 382 9.48 -3.46 7.08
C GLU A 382 9.01 -2.43 8.10
N THR A 383 8.46 -2.86 9.22
CA THR A 383 8.05 -1.97 10.32
C THR A 383 9.28 -1.35 10.98
N ALA A 384 10.36 -2.11 11.18
CA ALA A 384 11.62 -1.59 11.70
C ALA A 384 12.26 -0.59 10.74
N PHE A 385 12.14 -0.82 9.42
CA PHE A 385 12.58 0.14 8.40
C PHE A 385 11.78 1.45 8.50
N ALA A 386 10.44 1.38 8.49
CA ALA A 386 9.58 2.54 8.63
C ALA A 386 9.86 3.31 9.95
N LYS A 387 10.01 2.58 11.07
CA LYS A 387 10.36 3.13 12.37
C LYS A 387 11.68 3.89 12.34
N LEU A 388 12.72 3.28 11.76
CA LEU A 388 14.05 3.90 11.68
C LEU A 388 14.03 5.16 10.81
N CYS A 389 13.32 5.15 9.69
CA CYS A 389 13.11 6.35 8.85
C CYS A 389 12.44 7.47 9.65
N CYS A 390 11.38 7.18 10.40
CA CYS A 390 10.68 8.19 11.20
C CYS A 390 11.56 8.73 12.34
N LEU A 391 12.23 7.85 13.10
CA LEU A 391 13.07 8.26 14.24
C LEU A 391 14.27 9.11 13.81
N LEU A 392 14.94 8.77 12.71
CA LEU A 392 16.06 9.56 12.19
C LEU A 392 15.61 10.91 11.63
N GLY A 393 14.36 11.01 11.14
CA GLY A 393 13.76 12.27 10.70
C GLY A 393 13.49 13.26 11.84
N ARG A 394 13.35 12.78 13.09
CA ARG A 394 13.05 13.62 14.26
C ARG A 394 14.25 14.37 14.85
N ASP A 395 15.42 14.28 14.21
CA ASP A 395 16.69 14.87 14.65
C ASP A 395 17.14 14.42 16.05
N HIS A 396 16.72 13.23 16.47
CA HIS A 396 17.24 12.60 17.69
C HIS A 396 18.73 12.24 17.54
N PRO A 397 19.53 12.34 18.61
CA PRO A 397 20.88 11.80 18.60
C PRO A 397 20.84 10.28 18.34
N PRO A 398 21.86 9.71 17.67
CA PRO A 398 21.88 8.29 17.30
C PRO A 398 21.62 7.34 18.47
N GLU A 399 22.14 7.65 19.65
CA GLU A 399 21.94 6.85 20.85
C GLU A 399 20.48 6.80 21.30
N GLU A 400 19.76 7.93 21.21
CA GLU A 400 18.32 7.97 21.49
C GLU A 400 17.54 7.18 20.43
N VAL A 401 17.93 7.25 19.15
CA VAL A 401 17.33 6.43 18.10
C VAL A 401 17.54 4.94 18.38
N ARG A 402 18.74 4.51 18.78
CA ARG A 402 19.01 3.11 19.18
C ARG A 402 18.10 2.68 20.34
N MET A 403 17.95 3.53 21.36
CA MET A 403 17.05 3.25 22.48
C MET A 403 15.60 3.11 22.01
N LEU A 404 15.09 4.08 21.24
CA LEU A 404 13.71 4.11 20.76
C LEU A 404 13.40 2.94 19.82
N MET A 405 14.36 2.48 19.02
CA MET A 405 14.20 1.28 18.20
C MET A 405 13.85 0.02 19.01
N ALA A 406 14.33 -0.07 20.26
CA ALA A 406 14.09 -1.20 21.16
C ALA A 406 12.85 -1.03 22.08
N VAL A 407 12.12 0.08 21.99
CA VAL A 407 10.95 0.40 22.82
C VAL A 407 9.69 0.35 21.96
N ASP A 408 8.61 -0.24 22.48
CA ASP A 408 7.29 -0.21 21.83
C ASP A 408 6.71 1.22 21.85
N MET A 409 6.33 1.75 20.69
CA MET A 409 5.76 3.09 20.57
C MET A 409 4.28 3.05 20.16
N VAL A 410 3.95 2.16 19.22
CA VAL A 410 2.63 2.08 18.59
C VAL A 410 2.24 0.63 18.32
N GLY A 411 2.66 -0.28 19.22
CA GLY A 411 2.31 -1.69 19.20
C GLY A 411 3.14 -2.54 18.23
N GLU A 412 4.29 -2.06 17.78
CA GLU A 412 5.22 -2.78 16.91
C GLU A 412 6.11 -3.80 17.63
N LEU A 413 6.20 -3.73 18.96
CA LEU A 413 7.08 -4.59 19.77
C LEU A 413 6.32 -5.15 20.98
N SER A 414 6.53 -6.44 21.29
CA SER A 414 5.86 -7.10 22.42
C SER A 414 6.82 -7.31 23.58
N GLU A 415 6.41 -6.98 24.81
CA GLU A 415 7.18 -7.39 26.01
C GLU A 415 7.20 -8.91 26.19
N ARG A 416 6.12 -9.60 25.80
CA ARG A 416 5.95 -11.05 25.89
C ARG A 416 5.18 -11.58 24.68
N ARG A 417 5.50 -12.79 24.23
CA ARG A 417 4.82 -13.42 23.09
C ARG A 417 3.66 -14.29 23.56
N PRO A 418 2.44 -14.13 23.01
CA PRO A 418 1.34 -15.06 23.27
C PRO A 418 1.61 -16.42 22.62
N ILE A 419 1.19 -17.49 23.29
CA ILE A 419 1.24 -18.87 22.75
C ILE A 419 0.06 -19.02 21.78
N GLY A 420 0.28 -18.71 20.50
CA GLY A 420 -0.76 -18.81 19.46
C GLY A 420 -0.50 -17.99 18.19
N GLY A 421 0.32 -16.93 18.27
CA GLY A 421 0.49 -15.99 17.16
C GLY A 421 1.37 -16.45 15.98
N GLY A 422 1.77 -17.73 15.93
CA GLY A 422 2.51 -18.33 14.83
C GLY A 422 1.78 -19.56 14.32
N ASP A 423 0.97 -19.37 13.29
CA ASP A 423 0.19 -20.39 12.56
C ASP A 423 -0.76 -21.28 13.41
N ARG A 424 -2.07 -21.00 13.26
CA ARG A 424 -3.05 -22.04 12.99
C ARG A 424 -3.44 -22.00 11.53
#